data_AF-A0A087CYY6-F1
#
_entry.id   AF-A0A087CYY6-F1
#
_cell.length_a   1.000
_cell.length_b   1.000
_cell.length_c   1.000
_cell.angle_alpha   90.00
_cell.angle_beta   90.00
_cell.angle_gamma   90.00
#
_symmetry.space_group_name_H-M   'P 1'
#
loop_
_entity.id
_entity.type
_entity.pdbx_description
1 polymer ?
#
loop_
_entity_poly.entity_id
_entity_poly.type
_entity_poly.pdbx_seq_one_letter_code
_entity_poly.pdbx_strand_id
1 'polypeptide(L)'
;MTAAAVYGINTATRHMDLIHIRTIDNRHVHDYGKVRHHHIRDDRFEMVDGVRVTPLPRTVFDCARKQSFPDALAVIEAVLRERVMSKDELERCFESLPGWNKDVALRALAPATGDTENGGEAYALGVMLEERFAMPLLQEPIVDPYNACTVYRVDFAWRDEHGGLIVAELDGRVKYKDRSMFRNGNLSETIIAEKEREERIRLVVKGMVRFSFREALERAQLVRKLESIGVPRSM
;
A
#
# COMPACT_ATOMS: atom_id res chain seq x y z
N MET A 1 -5.50 -3.03 -13.66
CA MET A 1 -4.53 -3.88 -12.94
C MET A 1 -3.41 -4.42 -13.83
N THR A 2 -3.65 -4.96 -15.03
CA THR A 2 -2.57 -5.50 -15.89
C THR A 2 -1.54 -4.43 -16.28
N ALA A 3 -1.98 -3.28 -16.82
CA ALA A 3 -1.06 -2.17 -17.09
C ALA A 3 -0.30 -1.72 -15.83
N ALA A 4 -0.97 -1.64 -14.68
CA ALA A 4 -0.33 -1.30 -13.40
C ALA A 4 0.75 -2.33 -12.97
N ALA A 5 0.56 -3.61 -13.28
CA ALA A 5 1.58 -4.62 -13.04
C ALA A 5 2.79 -4.47 -13.99
N VAL A 6 2.54 -4.14 -15.26
CA VAL A 6 3.60 -3.86 -16.25
C VAL A 6 4.41 -2.62 -15.85
N TYR A 7 3.75 -1.58 -15.32
CA TYR A 7 4.44 -0.40 -14.76
C TYR A 7 5.17 -0.67 -13.44
N GLY A 8 5.05 -1.85 -12.83
CA GLY A 8 5.63 -2.14 -11.51
C GLY A 8 4.87 -1.57 -10.31
N ILE A 9 3.86 -0.72 -10.53
CA ILE A 9 3.08 -0.04 -9.48
C ILE A 9 1.98 -0.91 -8.83
N ASN A 10 1.89 -2.19 -9.19
CA ASN A 10 1.03 -3.18 -8.54
C ASN A 10 1.69 -4.56 -8.52
N THR A 11 2.16 -4.96 -7.34
CA THR A 11 2.80 -6.27 -7.11
C THR A 11 1.87 -7.30 -6.48
N ALA A 12 0.59 -6.96 -6.28
CA ALA A 12 -0.37 -7.85 -5.64
C ALA A 12 -0.74 -9.03 -6.55
N THR A 13 -0.28 -10.24 -6.18
CA THR A 13 -0.54 -11.49 -6.92
C THR A 13 -2.03 -11.78 -7.09
N ARG A 14 -2.87 -11.40 -6.13
CA ARG A 14 -4.34 -11.52 -6.22
C ARG A 14 -4.96 -10.80 -7.43
N HIS A 15 -4.26 -9.82 -8.00
CA HIS A 15 -4.70 -9.09 -9.18
C HIS A 15 -4.10 -9.62 -10.49
N MET A 16 -3.21 -10.60 -10.42
CA MET A 16 -2.50 -11.16 -11.58
C MET A 16 -3.26 -12.30 -12.25
N ASP A 17 -4.39 -12.73 -11.69
CA ASP A 17 -5.24 -13.77 -12.27
C ASP A 17 -6.06 -13.30 -13.48
N LEU A 18 -6.22 -11.99 -13.67
CA LEU A 18 -6.97 -11.42 -14.78
C LEU A 18 -6.08 -10.59 -15.70
N ILE A 19 -6.26 -10.78 -17.00
CA ILE A 19 -5.63 -9.98 -18.05
C ILE A 19 -6.65 -8.95 -18.52
N HIS A 20 -6.32 -7.67 -18.38
CA HIS A 20 -7.17 -6.57 -18.79
C HIS A 20 -6.68 -6.00 -20.12
N ILE A 21 -7.53 -6.07 -21.14
CA ILE A 21 -7.24 -5.61 -22.50
C ILE A 21 -8.08 -4.37 -22.80
N ARG A 22 -7.45 -3.34 -23.35
CA ARG A 22 -8.14 -2.18 -23.88
C ARG A 22 -8.70 -2.48 -25.28
N THR A 23 -9.95 -2.11 -25.53
CA THR A 23 -10.54 -2.10 -26.88
C THR A 23 -10.94 -0.68 -27.27
N ILE A 24 -10.70 -0.32 -28.53
CA ILE A 24 -11.04 1.00 -29.11
C ILE A 24 -12.31 0.95 -29.97
N ASP A 25 -12.64 -0.24 -30.50
CA ASP A 25 -13.87 -0.42 -31.26
C ASP A 25 -15.05 -0.55 -30.31
N ASN A 26 -16.13 0.18 -30.62
CA ASN A 26 -17.40 0.13 -29.90
C ASN A 26 -18.17 -1.19 -30.14
N ARG A 27 -17.48 -2.23 -30.64
CA ARG A 27 -18.02 -3.58 -30.76
C ARG A 27 -17.97 -4.22 -29.38
N HIS A 28 -19.07 -4.82 -28.97
CA HIS A 28 -19.14 -5.56 -27.73
C HIS A 28 -18.16 -6.74 -27.80
N VAL A 29 -16.99 -6.59 -27.19
CA VAL A 29 -16.05 -7.70 -27.01
C VAL A 29 -16.40 -8.35 -25.69
N HIS A 30 -16.85 -9.61 -25.73
CA HIS A 30 -17.18 -10.35 -24.53
C HIS A 30 -15.92 -10.72 -23.75
N ASP A 31 -16.01 -10.67 -22.43
CA ASP A 31 -15.01 -11.25 -21.55
C ASP A 31 -14.91 -12.76 -21.79
N TYR A 32 -13.70 -13.30 -21.76
CA TYR A 32 -13.45 -14.72 -22.00
C TYR A 32 -12.40 -15.25 -21.04
N GLY A 33 -12.75 -16.28 -20.27
CA GLY A 33 -11.86 -16.88 -19.29
C GLY A 33 -11.29 -15.84 -18.31
N LYS A 34 -9.96 -15.71 -18.29
CA LYS A 34 -9.20 -14.74 -17.47
C LYS A 34 -9.06 -13.36 -18.14
N VAL A 35 -9.58 -13.16 -19.35
CA VAL A 35 -9.47 -11.90 -20.09
C VAL A 35 -10.68 -11.01 -19.81
N ARG A 36 -10.42 -9.72 -19.57
CA ARG A 36 -11.41 -8.67 -19.36
C ARG A 36 -11.19 -7.54 -20.34
N HIS A 37 -12.22 -7.17 -21.09
CA HIS A 37 -12.14 -6.09 -22.08
C HIS A 37 -12.65 -4.77 -21.49
N HIS A 38 -11.90 -3.70 -21.72
CA HIS A 38 -12.28 -2.35 -21.31
C HIS A 38 -12.33 -1.45 -22.52
N HIS A 39 -13.52 -0.94 -22.81
CA HIS A 39 -13.66 0.08 -23.83
C HIS A 39 -13.12 1.42 -23.30
N ILE A 40 -12.03 1.89 -23.91
CA ILE A 40 -11.42 3.19 -23.63
C ILE A 40 -11.22 3.87 -24.97
N ARG A 41 -11.98 4.95 -25.19
CA ARG A 41 -11.95 5.70 -26.46
C ARG A 41 -10.61 6.37 -26.75
N ASP A 42 -9.86 6.69 -25.71
CA ASP A 42 -8.51 7.25 -25.82
C ASP A 42 -7.55 6.18 -26.36
N ASP A 43 -7.02 6.41 -27.55
CA ASP A 43 -6.14 5.51 -28.28
C ASP A 43 -4.67 5.66 -27.87
N ARG A 44 -4.31 6.75 -27.17
CA ARG A 44 -2.96 6.99 -26.66
C ARG A 44 -2.47 5.81 -25.84
N PHE A 45 -1.21 5.44 -26.04
CA PHE A 45 -0.58 4.35 -25.32
C PHE A 45 0.87 4.69 -25.03
N GLU A 46 1.45 3.99 -24.06
CA GLU A 46 2.87 3.99 -23.78
C GLU A 46 3.44 2.58 -24.02
N MET A 47 4.73 2.51 -24.32
CA MET A 47 5.46 1.25 -24.44
C MET A 47 6.26 1.02 -23.17
N VAL A 48 5.94 -0.05 -22.44
CA VAL A 48 6.67 -0.47 -21.24
C VAL A 48 7.04 -1.93 -21.40
N ASP A 49 8.33 -2.25 -21.34
CA ASP A 49 8.87 -3.60 -21.55
C ASP A 49 8.32 -4.31 -22.81
N GLY A 50 8.16 -3.55 -23.90
CA GLY A 50 7.65 -4.07 -25.18
C GLY A 50 6.12 -4.27 -25.24
N VAL A 51 5.38 -3.90 -24.20
CA VAL A 51 3.92 -4.02 -24.13
C VAL A 51 3.26 -2.65 -24.28
N ARG A 52 2.20 -2.57 -25.09
CA ARG A 52 1.35 -1.37 -25.18
C ARG A 52 0.44 -1.30 -23.96
N VAL A 53 0.57 -0.24 -23.18
CA VAL A 53 -0.24 0.01 -21.98
C VAL A 53 -0.94 1.37 -22.08
N THR A 54 -2.03 1.53 -21.34
CA THR A 54 -2.65 2.85 -21.16
C THR A 54 -1.66 3.80 -20.49
N PRO A 55 -1.61 5.09 -20.85
CA PRO A 55 -0.71 6.06 -20.23
C PRO A 55 -0.80 6.02 -18.70
N LEU A 56 0.30 6.28 -18.00
CA LEU A 56 0.37 6.07 -16.56
C LEU A 56 -0.78 6.75 -15.79
N PRO A 57 -1.10 8.05 -15.98
CA PRO A 57 -2.20 8.69 -15.24
C PRO A 57 -3.55 8.01 -15.48
N ARG A 58 -3.78 7.53 -16.72
CA ARG A 58 -4.98 6.77 -17.08
C ARG A 58 -5.03 5.43 -16.37
N THR A 59 -3.90 4.73 -16.33
CA THR A 59 -3.77 3.45 -15.63
C THR A 59 -4.08 3.59 -14.15
N VAL A 60 -3.49 4.58 -13.47
CA VAL A 60 -3.71 4.84 -12.04
C VAL A 60 -5.18 5.18 -11.79
N PHE A 61 -5.76 6.09 -12.59
CA PHE A 61 -7.17 6.47 -12.48
C PHE A 61 -8.12 5.28 -12.66
N ASP A 62 -7.93 4.46 -13.70
CA ASP A 62 -8.78 3.30 -13.96
C ASP A 62 -8.63 2.22 -12.89
N CYS A 63 -7.46 2.09 -12.25
CA CYS A 63 -7.30 1.21 -11.09
C CYS A 63 -8.03 1.81 -9.87
N ALA A 64 -7.78 3.07 -9.54
CA ALA A 64 -8.34 3.72 -8.36
C ALA A 64 -9.87 3.76 -8.35
N ARG A 65 -10.52 3.98 -9.50
CA ARG A 65 -11.99 4.08 -9.60
C ARG A 65 -12.72 2.73 -9.63
N LYS A 66 -12.02 1.61 -9.84
CA LYS A 66 -12.62 0.28 -10.02
C LYS A 66 -12.26 -0.71 -8.91
N GLN A 67 -11.15 -0.51 -8.21
CA GLN A 67 -10.72 -1.41 -7.15
C GLN A 67 -11.33 -1.03 -5.79
N SER A 68 -11.16 -1.90 -4.79
CA SER A 68 -11.46 -1.54 -3.41
C SER A 68 -10.57 -0.38 -2.96
N PHE A 69 -10.98 0.40 -1.96
CA PHE A 69 -10.20 1.54 -1.49
C PHE A 69 -8.75 1.15 -1.06
N PRO A 70 -8.51 0.03 -0.34
CA PRO A 70 -7.15 -0.42 -0.03
C PRO A 70 -6.29 -0.72 -1.26
N ASP A 71 -6.89 -1.32 -2.30
CA ASP A 71 -6.19 -1.62 -3.55
C ASP A 71 -5.91 -0.35 -4.36
N ALA A 72 -6.87 0.57 -4.39
CA ALA A 72 -6.74 1.88 -5.03
C ALA A 72 -5.61 2.69 -4.40
N LEU A 73 -5.59 2.79 -3.06
CA LEU A 73 -4.55 3.47 -2.31
C LEU A 73 -3.18 2.84 -2.57
N ALA A 74 -3.07 1.52 -2.63
CA ALA A 74 -1.81 0.83 -2.91
C ALA A 74 -1.19 1.20 -4.27
N VAL A 75 -2.02 1.35 -5.31
CA VAL A 75 -1.54 1.78 -6.64
C VAL A 75 -1.11 3.25 -6.62
N ILE A 76 -1.86 4.11 -5.94
CA ILE A 76 -1.55 5.54 -5.82
C ILE A 76 -0.24 5.75 -5.04
N GLU A 77 -0.12 5.12 -3.88
CA GLU A 77 1.08 5.16 -3.03
C GLU A 77 2.32 4.71 -3.80
N ALA A 78 2.22 3.69 -4.66
CA ALA A 78 3.36 3.25 -5.46
C ALA A 78 3.88 4.34 -6.41
N VAL A 79 2.98 5.05 -7.09
CA VAL A 79 3.34 6.13 -8.01
C VAL A 79 3.97 7.31 -7.25
N LEU A 80 3.41 7.65 -6.08
CA LEU A 80 3.92 8.73 -5.24
C LEU A 80 5.29 8.38 -4.62
N ARG A 81 5.44 7.16 -4.10
CA ARG A 81 6.70 6.66 -3.52
C ARG A 81 7.83 6.69 -4.53
N GLU A 82 7.57 6.25 -5.75
CA GLU A 82 8.56 6.25 -6.84
C GLU A 82 8.78 7.65 -7.43
N ARG A 83 8.02 8.65 -6.98
CA ARG A 83 8.07 10.04 -7.45
C ARG A 83 7.89 10.18 -8.96
N VAL A 84 7.17 9.24 -9.57
CA VAL A 84 6.87 9.27 -11.00
C VAL A 84 5.88 10.39 -11.31
N MET A 85 4.96 10.65 -10.38
CA MET A 85 4.06 11.81 -10.39
C MET A 85 3.84 12.32 -8.98
N SER A 86 3.64 13.63 -8.83
CA SER A 86 3.18 14.24 -7.58
C SER A 86 1.68 14.03 -7.36
N LYS A 87 1.24 14.21 -6.11
CA LYS A 87 -0.18 14.15 -5.74
C LYS A 87 -1.03 15.14 -6.52
N ASP A 88 -0.57 16.38 -6.64
CA ASP A 88 -1.28 17.44 -7.38
C ASP A 88 -1.39 17.13 -8.88
N GLU A 89 -0.36 16.50 -9.47
CA GLU A 89 -0.42 16.07 -10.87
C GLU A 89 -1.44 14.94 -11.07
N LEU A 90 -1.47 13.97 -10.16
CA LEU A 90 -2.46 12.89 -10.18
C LEU A 90 -3.88 13.44 -10.02
N GLU A 91 -4.08 14.39 -9.10
CA GLU A 91 -5.37 15.03 -8.87
C GLU A 91 -5.87 15.74 -10.13
N ARG A 92 -5.03 16.61 -10.74
CA ARG A 92 -5.36 17.28 -12.02
C ARG A 92 -5.66 16.28 -13.15
N CYS A 93 -4.94 15.17 -13.19
CA CYS A 93 -5.21 14.10 -14.16
C CYS A 93 -6.55 13.44 -13.89
N PHE A 94 -6.87 13.09 -12.65
CA PHE A 94 -8.14 12.45 -12.30
C PHE A 94 -9.33 13.37 -12.59
N GLU A 95 -9.17 14.67 -12.34
CA GLU A 95 -10.17 15.69 -12.66
C GLU A 95 -10.41 15.85 -14.16
N SER A 96 -9.37 15.79 -14.99
CA SER A 96 -9.49 15.97 -16.45
C SER A 96 -9.87 14.69 -17.20
N LEU A 97 -9.56 13.50 -16.67
CA LEU A 97 -9.81 12.25 -17.35
C LEU A 97 -11.31 11.90 -17.43
N PRO A 98 -11.78 11.38 -18.57
CA PRO A 98 -13.16 10.91 -18.71
C PRO A 98 -13.35 9.54 -18.02
N GLY A 99 -14.41 9.41 -17.24
CA GLY A 99 -14.80 8.16 -16.58
C GLY A 99 -15.83 8.38 -15.47
N TRP A 100 -16.52 7.31 -15.10
CA TRP A 100 -17.41 7.23 -13.93
C TRP A 100 -16.61 7.04 -12.63
N ASN A 101 -17.23 7.20 -11.46
CA ASN A 101 -16.61 7.00 -10.14
C ASN A 101 -15.31 7.79 -9.92
N LYS A 102 -15.28 9.03 -10.42
CA LYS A 102 -14.13 9.93 -10.25
C LYS A 102 -13.92 10.29 -8.77
N ASP A 103 -15.02 10.51 -8.06
CA ASP A 103 -15.09 10.72 -6.62
C ASP A 103 -14.45 9.56 -5.84
N VAL A 104 -14.64 8.32 -6.28
CA VAL A 104 -14.00 7.14 -5.66
C VAL A 104 -12.48 7.19 -5.81
N ALA A 105 -11.98 7.55 -6.99
CA ALA A 105 -10.55 7.68 -7.23
C ALA A 105 -9.93 8.84 -6.42
N LEU A 106 -10.60 9.99 -6.37
CA LEU A 106 -10.16 11.15 -5.59
C LEU A 106 -10.20 10.87 -4.09
N ARG A 107 -11.22 10.13 -3.60
CA ARG A 107 -11.28 9.68 -2.20
C ARG A 107 -10.07 8.82 -1.82
N ALA A 108 -9.63 7.92 -2.72
CA ALA A 108 -8.43 7.10 -2.48
C ALA A 108 -7.13 7.91 -2.59
N LEU A 109 -7.09 8.97 -3.41
CA LEU A 109 -5.94 9.87 -3.51
C LEU A 109 -5.78 10.78 -2.29
N ALA A 110 -6.89 11.20 -1.69
CA ALA A 110 -6.92 12.18 -0.61
C ALA A 110 -5.99 11.86 0.59
N PRO A 111 -5.94 10.63 1.14
CA PRO A 111 -5.03 10.30 2.24
C PRO A 111 -3.62 9.90 1.79
N ALA A 112 -3.37 9.74 0.49
CA ALA A 112 -2.09 9.25 0.00
C ALA A 112 -0.98 10.28 0.22
N THR A 113 0.19 9.81 0.64
CA THR A 113 1.40 10.62 0.85
C THR A 113 2.60 10.08 0.07
N GLY A 114 2.61 8.77 -0.23
CA GLY A 114 3.75 8.09 -0.86
C GLY A 114 4.80 7.60 0.14
N ASP A 115 4.54 7.66 1.44
CA ASP A 115 5.51 7.34 2.49
C ASP A 115 5.49 5.86 2.90
N THR A 116 4.53 5.07 2.43
CA THR A 116 4.52 3.62 2.67
C THR A 116 5.66 2.94 1.91
N GLU A 117 6.39 1.99 2.49
CA GLU A 117 7.58 1.41 1.84
C GLU A 117 7.25 0.42 0.74
N ASN A 118 6.07 -0.22 0.81
CA ASN A 118 5.64 -1.22 -0.15
C ASN A 118 4.11 -1.27 -0.29
N GLY A 119 3.64 -1.98 -1.32
CA GLY A 119 2.20 -2.12 -1.58
C GLY A 119 1.42 -2.87 -0.49
N GLY A 120 2.10 -3.67 0.34
CA GLY A 120 1.48 -4.34 1.49
C GLY A 120 1.13 -3.35 2.59
N GLU A 121 2.04 -2.44 2.91
CA GLU A 121 1.81 -1.34 3.86
C GLU A 121 0.73 -0.39 3.36
N ALA A 122 0.81 0.01 2.08
CA ALA A 122 -0.20 0.88 1.47
C ALA A 122 -1.61 0.26 1.50
N TYR A 123 -1.71 -1.05 1.26
CA TYR A 123 -2.98 -1.76 1.41
C TYR A 123 -3.44 -1.80 2.87
N ALA A 124 -2.54 -2.09 3.82
CA ALA A 124 -2.87 -2.12 5.24
C ALA A 124 -3.35 -0.76 5.75
N LEU A 125 -2.68 0.33 5.33
CA LEU A 125 -3.12 1.71 5.56
C LEU A 125 -4.54 1.93 5.04
N GLY A 126 -4.81 1.48 3.82
CA GLY A 126 -6.14 1.60 3.24
C GLY A 126 -7.21 0.86 4.04
N VAL A 127 -6.90 -0.33 4.56
CA VAL A 127 -7.80 -1.07 5.47
C VAL A 127 -8.00 -0.29 6.77
N MET A 128 -6.93 0.23 7.38
CA MET A 128 -7.02 1.01 8.62
C MET A 128 -7.94 2.24 8.45
N LEU A 129 -7.80 2.95 7.33
CA LEU A 129 -8.62 4.13 7.03
C LEU A 129 -10.08 3.79 6.69
N GLU A 130 -10.35 2.71 5.96
CA GLU A 130 -11.74 2.25 5.74
C GLU A 130 -12.43 1.86 7.04
N GLU A 131 -11.68 1.23 7.94
CA GLU A 131 -12.14 0.89 9.27
C GLU A 131 -12.15 2.12 10.20
N ARG A 132 -11.93 3.35 9.72
CA ARG A 132 -11.99 4.57 10.54
C ARG A 132 -10.98 4.59 11.71
N PHE A 133 -9.83 3.94 11.57
CA PHE A 133 -8.70 4.27 12.44
C PHE A 133 -8.15 5.66 12.07
N ALA A 134 -7.62 6.37 13.05
CA ALA A 134 -6.97 7.66 12.79
C ALA A 134 -5.80 7.48 11.81
N MET A 135 -5.48 8.52 11.03
CA MET A 135 -4.34 8.49 10.12
C MET A 135 -3.04 8.26 10.92
N PRO A 136 -2.29 7.18 10.66
CA PRO A 136 -1.00 6.97 11.30
C PRO A 136 0.06 7.96 10.80
N LEU A 137 1.04 8.23 11.65
CA LEU A 137 2.37 8.63 11.22
C LEU A 137 3.02 7.42 10.56
N LEU A 138 3.41 7.56 9.30
CA LEU A 138 4.03 6.49 8.53
C LEU A 138 5.54 6.52 8.75
N GLN A 139 6.13 5.34 8.86
CA GLN A 139 7.60 5.18 8.89
C GLN A 139 8.29 5.99 10.01
N GLU A 140 7.61 6.11 11.15
CA GLU A 140 7.99 6.97 12.27
C GLU A 140 9.30 6.49 12.91
N PRO A 141 10.28 7.40 13.15
CA PRO A 141 11.52 7.06 13.82
C PRO A 141 11.33 6.84 15.33
N ILE A 142 11.93 5.77 15.84
CA ILE A 142 11.99 5.42 17.26
C ILE A 142 13.44 5.36 17.70
N VAL A 143 13.83 6.25 18.63
CA VAL A 143 15.18 6.26 19.21
C VAL A 143 15.33 5.10 20.18
N ASP A 144 16.45 4.37 20.07
CA ASP A 144 16.78 3.29 21.00
C ASP A 144 17.02 3.86 22.42
N PRO A 145 16.32 3.35 23.45
CA PRO A 145 16.47 3.85 24.82
C PRO A 145 17.88 3.64 25.42
N TYR A 146 18.65 2.70 24.88
CA TYR A 146 20.01 2.41 25.36
C TYR A 146 21.10 3.03 24.49
N ASN A 147 20.77 3.52 23.29
CA ASN A 147 21.73 4.11 22.38
C ASN A 147 21.07 5.19 21.50
N ALA A 148 21.21 6.46 21.90
CA ALA A 148 20.64 7.60 21.18
C ALA A 148 21.10 7.73 19.70
N CYS A 149 22.21 7.09 19.32
CA CYS A 149 22.69 7.06 17.92
C CYS A 149 21.98 5.99 17.07
N THR A 150 21.17 5.11 17.68
CA THR A 150 20.41 4.07 16.98
C THR A 150 18.95 4.50 16.85
N VAL A 151 18.46 4.53 15.62
CA VAL A 151 17.07 4.89 15.30
C VAL A 151 16.43 3.75 14.51
N TYR A 152 15.34 3.21 15.03
CA TYR A 152 14.48 2.27 14.32
C TYR A 152 13.39 3.04 13.57
N ARG A 153 12.80 2.43 12.53
CA ARG A 153 11.58 2.96 11.88
C ARG A 153 10.46 1.94 12.01
N VAL A 154 9.27 2.39 12.38
CA VAL A 154 8.07 1.56 12.50
C VAL A 154 7.08 1.95 11.41
N ASP A 155 6.38 0.97 10.84
CA ASP A 155 5.55 1.19 9.65
C ASP A 155 4.40 2.17 9.92
N PHE A 156 3.71 1.98 11.05
CA PHE A 156 2.56 2.78 11.47
C PHE A 156 2.69 3.18 12.93
N ALA A 157 2.49 4.46 13.22
CA ALA A 157 2.47 4.99 14.57
C ALA A 157 1.29 5.93 14.82
N TRP A 158 0.76 5.90 16.05
CA TRP A 158 -0.29 6.79 16.53
C TRP A 158 0.09 7.34 17.90
N ARG A 159 -0.50 8.48 18.25
CA ARG A 159 -0.49 8.98 19.63
C ARG A 159 -1.90 8.88 20.18
N ASP A 160 -2.03 8.32 21.38
CA ASP A 160 -3.29 8.34 22.11
C ASP A 160 -3.59 9.74 22.66
N GLU A 161 -4.74 9.89 23.32
CA GLU A 161 -5.20 11.14 23.93
C GLU A 161 -4.26 11.69 25.02
N HIS A 162 -3.35 10.88 25.55
CA HIS A 162 -2.35 11.24 26.55
C HIS A 162 -0.95 11.38 25.97
N GLY A 163 -0.79 11.30 24.64
CA GLY A 163 0.48 11.40 23.92
C GLY A 163 1.31 10.11 23.90
N GLY A 164 0.78 9.01 24.45
CA GLY A 164 1.40 7.69 24.45
C GLY A 164 1.52 7.13 23.03
N LEU A 165 2.71 6.66 22.69
CA LEU A 165 3.02 6.16 21.34
C LEU A 165 2.54 4.72 21.18
N ILE A 166 1.73 4.47 20.15
CA ILE A 166 1.22 3.14 19.79
C ILE A 166 1.73 2.82 18.39
N VAL A 167 2.24 1.62 18.16
CA VAL A 167 2.86 1.25 16.87
C VAL A 167 2.32 -0.06 16.33
N ALA A 168 2.28 -0.19 15.01
CA ALA A 168 1.99 -1.43 14.32
C ALA A 168 2.99 -1.65 13.19
N GLU A 169 3.38 -2.91 12.97
CA GLU A 169 4.27 -3.30 11.88
C GLU A 169 3.64 -4.40 11.03
N LEU A 170 3.75 -4.22 9.71
CA LEU A 170 3.46 -5.25 8.75
C LEU A 170 4.61 -6.26 8.74
N ASP A 171 4.30 -7.48 9.14
CA ASP A 171 5.26 -8.56 9.25
C ASP A 171 5.74 -9.01 7.86
N GLY A 172 6.86 -8.44 7.41
CA GLY A 172 7.57 -8.76 6.18
C GLY A 172 8.28 -10.11 6.22
N ARG A 173 7.56 -11.21 6.54
CA ARG A 173 8.11 -12.60 6.63
C ARG A 173 8.90 -13.07 5.41
N VAL A 174 8.86 -12.32 4.30
CA VAL A 174 9.76 -12.46 3.15
C VAL A 174 11.24 -12.47 3.59
N LYS A 175 11.61 -11.72 4.63
CA LYS A 175 13.00 -11.65 5.14
C LYS A 175 13.56 -12.96 5.69
N TYR A 176 12.72 -13.95 5.99
CA TYR A 176 13.16 -15.28 6.43
C TYR A 176 13.36 -16.28 5.28
N LYS A 177 12.91 -15.93 4.07
CA LYS A 177 12.98 -16.80 2.89
C LYS A 177 14.09 -16.39 1.93
N ASP A 178 14.54 -15.15 1.98
CA ASP A 178 15.61 -14.63 1.14
C ASP A 178 16.94 -14.60 1.90
N ARG A 179 17.89 -15.45 1.48
CA ARG A 179 19.23 -15.54 2.09
C ARG A 179 20.02 -14.23 1.95
N SER A 180 19.71 -13.40 0.96
CA SER A 180 20.38 -12.10 0.78
C SER A 180 20.01 -11.09 1.87
N MET A 181 18.87 -11.28 2.54
CA MET A 181 18.41 -10.43 3.64
C MET A 181 18.90 -10.90 5.01
N PHE A 182 19.68 -11.99 5.08
CA PHE A 182 20.20 -12.49 6.34
C PHE A 182 21.39 -11.62 6.78
N ARG A 183 21.33 -11.12 8.01
CA ARG A 183 22.46 -10.47 8.67
C ARG A 183 23.65 -11.43 8.68
N ASN A 184 24.74 -11.01 8.06
CA ASN A 184 25.96 -11.83 7.86
C ASN A 184 25.71 -13.20 7.18
N GLY A 185 24.62 -13.34 6.41
CA GLY A 185 24.23 -14.62 5.83
C GLY A 185 23.64 -15.62 6.84
N ASN A 186 23.38 -15.20 8.08
CA ASN A 186 22.89 -16.03 9.18
C ASN A 186 21.45 -15.67 9.59
N LEU A 187 20.53 -16.61 9.37
CA LEU A 187 19.12 -16.49 9.74
C LEU A 187 18.93 -16.31 11.26
N SER A 188 19.70 -17.03 12.08
CA SER A 188 19.59 -16.98 13.54
C SER A 188 19.97 -15.59 14.07
N GLU A 189 21.06 -15.00 13.56
CA GLU A 189 21.47 -13.63 13.92
C GLU A 189 20.43 -12.59 13.49
N THR A 190 19.80 -12.78 12.33
CA THR A 190 18.72 -11.91 11.85
C THR A 190 17.52 -11.98 12.78
N ILE A 191 17.11 -13.18 13.19
CA ILE A 191 16.00 -13.38 14.13
C ILE A 191 16.32 -12.77 15.49
N ILE A 192 17.53 -12.94 16.00
CA ILE A 192 17.96 -12.37 17.29
C ILE A 192 17.92 -10.84 17.22
N ALA A 193 18.51 -10.23 16.20
CA ALA A 193 18.53 -8.78 16.03
C ALA A 193 17.12 -8.19 15.90
N GLU A 194 16.22 -8.88 15.21
CA GLU A 194 14.81 -8.50 15.09
C GLU A 194 14.06 -8.58 16.42
N LYS A 195 14.34 -9.60 17.24
CA LYS A 195 13.79 -9.71 18.59
C LYS A 195 14.31 -8.59 19.49
N GLU A 196 15.61 -8.34 19.49
CA GLU A 196 16.22 -7.26 20.27
C GLU A 196 15.66 -5.89 19.86
N ARG A 197 15.49 -5.65 18.56
CA ARG A 197 14.83 -4.43 18.03
C ARG A 197 13.41 -4.29 18.59
N GLU A 198 12.62 -5.36 18.50
CA GLU A 198 11.24 -5.34 18.99
C GLU A 198 11.18 -5.09 20.51
N GLU A 199 12.03 -5.76 21.29
CA GLU A 199 12.12 -5.55 22.74
C GLU A 199 12.48 -4.10 23.06
N ARG A 200 13.42 -3.49 22.35
CA ARG A 200 13.82 -2.09 22.53
C ARG A 200 12.70 -1.11 22.20
N ILE A 201 11.95 -1.35 21.12
CA ILE A 201 10.78 -0.53 20.77
C ILE A 201 9.70 -0.66 21.85
N ARG A 202 9.44 -1.87 22.35
CA ARG A 202 8.44 -2.12 23.41
C ARG A 202 8.72 -1.39 24.71
N LEU A 203 9.97 -1.00 24.99
CA LEU A 203 10.31 -0.22 26.18
C LEU A 203 9.87 1.25 26.11
N VAL A 204 9.64 1.79 24.90
CA VAL A 204 9.35 3.21 24.69
C VAL A 204 7.94 3.48 24.16
N VAL A 205 7.24 2.44 23.69
CA VAL A 205 5.86 2.53 23.18
C VAL A 205 4.86 1.99 24.20
N LYS A 206 3.67 2.58 24.24
CA LYS A 206 2.54 2.12 25.07
C LYS A 206 1.97 0.79 24.57
N GLY A 207 1.98 0.57 23.26
CA GLY A 207 1.44 -0.62 22.63
C GLY A 207 2.11 -0.91 21.31
N MET A 208 2.36 -2.19 21.04
CA MET A 208 2.94 -2.66 19.77
C MET A 208 2.30 -3.97 19.35
N VAL A 209 1.82 -4.00 18.10
CA VAL A 209 1.38 -5.24 17.42
C VAL A 209 2.12 -5.43 16.12
N ARG A 210 2.31 -6.71 15.76
CA ARG A 210 2.71 -7.11 14.41
C ARG A 210 1.54 -7.83 13.77
N PHE A 211 1.35 -7.61 12.48
CA PHE A 211 0.31 -8.29 11.72
C PHE A 211 0.85 -8.70 10.35
N SER A 212 0.44 -9.86 9.88
CA SER A 212 0.79 -10.34 8.55
C SER A 212 -0.10 -9.69 7.49
N PHE A 213 0.35 -9.72 6.24
CA PHE A 213 -0.48 -9.29 5.11
C PHE A 213 -1.80 -10.07 5.02
N ARG A 214 -1.81 -11.35 5.43
CA ARG A 214 -3.04 -12.15 5.51
C ARG A 214 -4.04 -11.54 6.50
N GLU A 215 -3.58 -11.08 7.65
CA GLU A 215 -4.46 -10.45 8.65
C GLU A 215 -5.01 -9.11 8.17
N ALA A 216 -4.26 -8.37 7.35
CA ALA A 216 -4.77 -7.18 6.67
C ALA A 216 -5.87 -7.53 5.65
N LEU A 217 -5.71 -8.63 4.89
CA LEU A 217 -6.78 -9.13 4.00
C LEU A 217 -8.02 -9.60 4.79
N GLU A 218 -7.80 -10.27 5.92
CA GLU A 218 -8.85 -10.76 6.84
C GLU A 218 -9.31 -9.69 7.84
N ARG A 219 -9.30 -8.40 7.44
CA ARG A 219 -9.75 -7.17 8.14
C ARG A 219 -10.07 -7.29 9.63
N ALA A 220 -11.08 -8.07 10.02
CA ALA A 220 -11.46 -8.35 11.40
C ALA A 220 -10.30 -8.81 12.31
N GLN A 221 -9.27 -9.50 11.80
CA GLN A 221 -8.09 -9.84 12.60
C GLN A 221 -7.22 -8.61 12.87
N LEU A 222 -6.95 -7.80 11.84
CA LEU A 222 -6.22 -6.54 11.98
C LEU A 222 -6.94 -5.58 12.92
N VAL A 223 -8.25 -5.39 12.74
CA VAL A 223 -9.09 -4.52 13.58
C VAL A 223 -8.97 -4.91 15.05
N ARG A 224 -9.17 -6.19 15.38
CA ARG A 224 -9.08 -6.67 16.77
C ARG A 224 -7.71 -6.42 17.39
N LYS A 225 -6.62 -6.58 16.62
CA LYS A 225 -5.26 -6.29 17.09
C LYS A 225 -5.07 -4.80 17.39
N LEU A 226 -5.47 -3.92 16.48
CA LEU A 226 -5.33 -2.48 16.65
C LEU A 226 -6.20 -1.97 17.83
N GLU A 227 -7.42 -2.48 17.97
CA GLU A 227 -8.27 -2.19 19.13
C GLU A 227 -7.66 -2.65 20.45
N SER A 228 -7.04 -3.84 20.47
CA SER A 228 -6.46 -4.41 21.70
C SER A 228 -5.32 -3.57 22.30
N ILE A 229 -4.65 -2.75 21.49
CA ILE A 229 -3.60 -1.83 21.95
C ILE A 229 -4.07 -0.38 22.00
N GLY A 230 -5.36 -0.13 21.78
CA GLY A 230 -5.98 1.20 21.92
C GLY A 230 -5.66 2.17 20.78
N VAL A 231 -5.46 1.70 19.54
CA VAL A 231 -5.27 2.59 18.38
C VAL A 231 -6.50 3.52 18.26
N PRO A 232 -6.30 4.84 18.18
CA PRO A 232 -7.40 5.79 18.09
C PRO A 232 -8.19 5.65 16.79
N ARG A 233 -9.50 5.93 16.85
CA ARG A 233 -10.39 6.01 15.68
C ARG A 233 -10.45 7.46 15.18
N SER A 234 -10.68 7.66 13.90
CA SER A 234 -10.99 8.99 13.35
C SER A 234 -12.38 9.41 13.84
N MET A 235 -12.48 10.61 14.44
CA MET A 235 -13.76 11.22 14.82
C MET A 235 -14.66 11.48 13.61
#